data_AF-A0AAJ2NRV3-F1
#
_entry.id   AF-A0AAJ2NRV3-F1
#
_cell.length_a   1.000
_cell.length_b   1.000
_cell.length_c   1.000
_cell.angle_alpha   90.00
_cell.angle_beta   90.00
_cell.angle_gamma   90.00
#
_symmetry.space_group_name_H-M   'P 1'
#
loop_
_entity.id
_entity.type
_entity.pdbx_description
1 polymer ?
#
loop_
_entity_poly.entity_id
_entity_poly.type
_entity_poly.pdbx_seq_one_letter_code
_entity_poly.pdbx_strand_id
1 'polypeptide(L)'
;MTMQVQAELSYLLESINQAARKYEIDASKLIERVRELNVSEAEANQQALLYAVNQIAIDHPDWTYVAARLFLNELYAEAAKNREYDRSLKYGDFYDLIHRLTTSGIYSSDLLNLYSKAEIAELAKEINPEQDGLFNYIGLFLLADRYLAKDHERNVFELPQERFMIIAMTIMKHESKSKRLHLVKEAYWALSH
;
A
#
# COMPACT_ATOMS: atom_id res chain seq x y z
N MET A 1 -6.00 14.28 26.10
CA MET A 1 -5.46 13.55 24.94
C MET A 1 -3.95 13.49 25.08
N THR A 2 -3.32 12.32 24.94
CA THR A 2 -1.84 12.19 25.00
C THR A 2 -1.21 12.77 23.73
N MET A 3 0.00 13.34 23.80
CA MET A 3 0.67 13.95 22.63
C MET A 3 0.79 13.01 21.42
N GLN A 4 0.87 11.70 21.65
CA GLN A 4 0.97 10.68 20.60
C GLN A 4 -0.35 10.50 19.82
N VAL A 5 -1.50 10.48 20.49
CA VAL A 5 -2.83 10.41 19.83
C VAL A 5 -3.08 11.63 18.94
N GLN A 6 -2.56 12.79 19.34
CA GLN A 6 -2.69 14.04 18.59
C GLN A 6 -1.82 14.07 17.32
N ALA A 7 -0.64 13.43 17.36
CA ALA A 7 0.23 13.27 16.19
C ALA A 7 -0.32 12.24 15.18
N GLU A 8 -0.87 11.12 15.65
CA GLU A 8 -1.42 10.07 14.79
C GLU A 8 -2.68 10.54 14.04
N LEU A 9 -3.60 11.24 14.72
CA LEU A 9 -4.75 11.86 14.06
C LEU A 9 -4.33 12.93 13.03
N SER A 10 -3.17 13.56 13.20
CA SER A 10 -2.66 14.55 12.23
C SER A 10 -2.33 13.91 10.88
N TYR A 11 -1.75 12.69 10.88
CA TYR A 11 -1.46 11.95 9.64
C TYR A 11 -2.74 11.53 8.90
N LEU A 12 -3.75 11.04 9.63
CA LEU A 12 -5.05 10.69 9.07
C LEU A 12 -5.72 11.89 8.42
N LEU A 13 -5.75 13.03 9.12
CA LEU A 13 -6.31 14.27 8.62
C LEU A 13 -5.55 14.79 7.39
N GLU A 14 -4.22 14.69 7.36
CA GLU A 14 -3.43 15.07 6.19
C GLU A 14 -3.76 14.19 4.97
N SER A 15 -3.92 12.88 5.17
CA SER A 15 -4.29 11.93 4.12
C SER A 15 -5.65 12.29 3.50
N ILE A 16 -6.65 12.62 4.33
CA ILE A 16 -7.97 13.07 3.88
C ILE A 16 -7.86 14.39 3.12
N ASN A 17 -7.15 15.38 3.67
CA ASN A 17 -6.97 16.70 3.04
C ASN A 17 -6.27 16.61 1.69
N GLN A 18 -5.23 15.77 1.57
CA GLN A 18 -4.49 15.59 0.32
C GLN A 18 -5.39 15.03 -0.79
N ALA A 19 -6.18 13.98 -0.48
CA ALA A 19 -7.13 13.43 -1.44
C ALA A 19 -8.25 14.43 -1.77
N ALA A 20 -8.84 15.05 -0.76
CA ALA A 20 -9.92 16.00 -0.94
C ALA A 20 -9.50 17.19 -1.82
N ARG A 21 -8.30 17.74 -1.61
CA ARG A 21 -7.76 18.82 -2.45
C ARG A 21 -7.48 18.35 -3.88
N LYS A 22 -6.90 17.16 -4.06
CA LYS A 22 -6.53 16.65 -5.39
C LYS A 22 -7.75 16.40 -6.28
N TYR A 23 -8.85 15.96 -5.70
CA TYR A 23 -10.07 15.59 -6.42
C TYR A 23 -11.23 16.58 -6.19
N GLU A 24 -10.93 17.76 -5.64
CA GLU A 24 -11.89 18.85 -5.42
C GLU A 24 -13.15 18.45 -4.61
N ILE A 25 -12.97 17.58 -3.61
CA ILE A 25 -14.04 17.06 -2.76
C ILE A 25 -14.21 17.93 -1.51
N ASP A 26 -15.44 18.34 -1.18
CA ASP A 26 -15.75 18.92 0.12
C ASP A 26 -15.80 17.86 1.22
N ALA A 27 -14.65 17.61 1.84
CA ALA A 27 -14.50 16.69 2.96
C ALA A 27 -14.71 17.35 4.34
N SER A 28 -15.21 18.58 4.42
CA SER A 28 -15.28 19.36 5.67
C SER A 28 -16.02 18.64 6.80
N LYS A 29 -17.17 18.02 6.48
CA LYS A 29 -17.97 17.23 7.43
C LYS A 29 -17.23 16.00 7.95
N LEU A 30 -16.49 15.32 7.08
CA LEU A 30 -15.68 14.17 7.46
C LEU A 30 -14.54 14.60 8.39
N ILE A 31 -13.84 15.69 8.04
CA ILE A 31 -12.73 16.23 8.82
C ILE A 31 -13.19 16.67 10.21
N GLU A 32 -14.32 17.38 10.30
CA GLU A 32 -14.93 17.76 11.59
C GLU A 32 -15.23 16.54 12.43
N ARG A 33 -15.92 15.54 11.86
CA ARG A 33 -16.21 14.29 12.54
C ARG A 33 -14.95 13.60 13.07
N VAL A 34 -13.90 13.48 12.26
CA VAL A 34 -12.63 12.86 12.69
C VAL A 34 -11.97 13.63 13.83
N ARG A 35 -12.05 14.97 13.85
CA ARG A 35 -11.50 15.80 14.94
C ARG A 35 -12.24 15.65 16.27
N GLU A 36 -13.54 15.36 16.22
CA GLU A 36 -14.37 15.17 17.40
C GLU A 36 -14.29 13.75 17.97
N LEU A 37 -13.77 12.79 17.21
CA LEU A 37 -13.60 11.42 17.67
C LEU A 37 -12.54 11.35 18.78
N ASN A 38 -12.90 10.70 19.89
CA ASN A 38 -11.99 10.38 20.98
C ASN A 38 -11.68 8.87 21.01
N VAL A 39 -11.16 8.36 19.89
CA VAL A 39 -10.82 6.95 19.67
C VAL A 39 -9.39 6.80 19.16
N SER A 40 -8.92 5.56 19.00
CA SER A 40 -7.60 5.29 18.39
C SER A 40 -7.55 5.73 16.92
N GLU A 41 -6.36 6.00 16.39
CA GLU A 41 -6.21 6.37 14.97
C GLU A 41 -6.71 5.29 14.01
N ALA A 42 -6.48 4.01 14.34
CA ALA A 42 -7.02 2.89 13.56
C ALA A 42 -8.55 2.90 13.51
N GLU A 43 -9.21 3.11 14.66
CA GLU A 43 -10.66 3.18 14.73
C GLU A 43 -11.21 4.44 14.02
N ALA A 44 -10.52 5.58 14.15
CA ALA A 44 -10.88 6.79 13.43
C ALA A 44 -10.75 6.61 11.91
N ASN A 45 -9.71 5.94 11.43
CA ASN A 45 -9.52 5.61 10.01
C ASN A 45 -10.64 4.70 9.50
N GLN A 46 -11.03 3.66 10.25
CA GLN A 46 -12.12 2.76 9.87
C GLN A 46 -13.47 3.49 9.76
N GLN A 47 -13.79 4.35 10.74
CA GLN A 47 -15.01 5.15 10.69
C GLN A 47 -15.00 6.15 9.52
N ALA A 48 -13.85 6.77 9.26
CA ALA A 48 -13.68 7.65 8.11
C ALA A 48 -13.81 6.91 6.78
N LEU A 49 -13.25 5.69 6.68
CA LEU A 49 -13.33 4.85 5.50
C LEU A 49 -14.78 4.49 5.20
N LEU A 50 -15.52 4.03 6.21
CA LEU A 50 -16.94 3.73 6.07
C LEU A 50 -17.75 4.95 5.64
N TYR A 51 -17.45 6.13 6.20
CA TYR A 51 -18.08 7.37 5.76
C TYR A 51 -17.79 7.63 4.28
N ALA A 52 -16.52 7.61 3.87
CA ALA A 52 -16.11 7.91 2.50
C ALA A 52 -16.73 6.94 1.49
N VAL A 53 -16.78 5.64 1.80
CA VAL A 53 -17.43 4.62 0.95
C VAL A 53 -18.92 4.91 0.77
N ASN A 54 -19.62 5.33 1.82
CA ASN A 54 -21.05 5.68 1.75
C ASN A 54 -21.33 6.98 0.97
N GLN A 55 -20.32 7.81 0.71
CA GLN A 55 -20.44 9.00 -0.13
C GLN A 55 -20.20 8.70 -1.63
N ILE A 56 -19.72 7.51 -1.98
CA ILE A 56 -19.49 7.14 -3.38
C ILE A 56 -20.84 6.97 -4.06
N ALA A 57 -21.16 7.91 -4.95
CA ALA A 57 -22.41 7.95 -5.69
C ALA A 57 -22.15 8.32 -7.16
N ILE A 58 -23.17 8.18 -8.01
CA ILE A 58 -23.06 8.48 -9.45
C ILE A 58 -22.73 9.97 -9.69
N ASP A 59 -23.30 10.85 -8.88
CA ASP A 59 -23.08 12.30 -8.89
C ASP A 59 -21.84 12.74 -8.11
N HIS A 60 -21.28 11.86 -7.27
CA HIS A 60 -20.09 12.10 -6.48
C HIS A 60 -19.11 10.91 -6.52
N PRO A 61 -18.57 10.55 -7.70
CA PRO A 61 -17.75 9.35 -7.86
C PRO A 61 -16.36 9.46 -7.19
N ASP A 62 -15.82 10.68 -7.09
CA ASP A 62 -14.45 10.92 -6.65
C ASP A 62 -14.18 10.61 -5.17
N TRP A 63 -15.23 10.46 -4.36
CA TRP A 63 -15.11 9.93 -2.99
C TRP A 63 -14.41 8.57 -2.94
N THR A 64 -14.40 7.82 -4.05
CA THR A 64 -13.62 6.60 -4.21
C THR A 64 -12.15 6.78 -3.91
N TYR A 65 -11.56 7.95 -4.20
CA TYR A 65 -10.16 8.21 -3.95
C TYR A 65 -9.87 8.54 -2.48
N VAL A 66 -10.79 9.20 -1.78
CA VAL A 66 -10.69 9.40 -0.32
C VAL A 66 -10.79 8.05 0.38
N ALA A 67 -11.76 7.22 0.00
CA ALA A 67 -11.89 5.86 0.51
C ALA A 67 -10.63 5.01 0.20
N ALA A 68 -10.05 5.13 -0.99
CA ALA A 68 -8.80 4.44 -1.33
C ALA A 68 -7.63 4.86 -0.42
N ARG A 69 -7.48 6.15 -0.08
CA ARG A 69 -6.43 6.60 0.85
C ARG A 69 -6.59 6.03 2.25
N LEU A 70 -7.82 6.02 2.75
CA LEU A 70 -8.11 5.49 4.07
C LEU A 70 -7.88 3.97 4.10
N PHE A 71 -8.20 3.27 3.03
CA PHE A 71 -7.90 1.84 2.92
C PHE A 71 -6.38 1.56 2.76
N LEU A 72 -5.62 2.42 2.06
CA LEU A 72 -4.16 2.32 2.03
C LEU A 72 -3.53 2.47 3.43
N ASN A 73 -4.05 3.38 4.26
CA ASN A 73 -3.56 3.54 5.62
C ASN A 73 -3.72 2.24 6.45
N GLU A 74 -4.82 1.51 6.26
CA GLU A 74 -5.01 0.19 6.88
C GLU A 74 -3.99 -0.82 6.37
N LEU A 75 -3.78 -0.91 5.05
CA LEU A 75 -2.81 -1.83 4.45
C LEU A 75 -1.37 -1.54 4.92
N TYR A 76 -0.96 -0.26 4.94
CA TYR A 76 0.35 0.13 5.44
C TYR A 76 0.50 -0.18 6.93
N ALA A 77 -0.52 0.07 7.75
CA ALA A 77 -0.48 -0.24 9.17
C ALA A 77 -0.35 -1.75 9.42
N GLU A 78 -1.11 -2.56 8.69
CA GLU A 78 -1.08 -4.02 8.81
C GLU A 78 0.26 -4.59 8.35
N ALA A 79 0.76 -4.18 7.18
CA ALA A 79 2.05 -4.64 6.67
C ALA A 79 3.21 -4.21 7.58
N ALA A 80 3.20 -2.97 8.08
CA ALA A 80 4.20 -2.47 9.02
C ALA A 80 4.23 -3.25 10.33
N LYS A 81 3.05 -3.56 10.88
CA LYS A 81 2.91 -4.40 12.08
C LYS A 81 3.45 -5.82 11.84
N ASN A 82 3.06 -6.45 10.74
CA ASN A 82 3.43 -7.84 10.44
C ASN A 82 4.90 -8.01 10.05
N ARG A 83 5.54 -6.95 9.53
CA ARG A 83 6.94 -6.93 9.10
C ARG A 83 7.87 -6.17 10.05
N GLU A 84 7.33 -5.67 11.17
CA GLU A 84 8.08 -5.03 12.25
C GLU A 84 8.89 -3.80 11.79
N TYR A 85 8.30 -2.93 10.97
CA TYR A 85 8.91 -1.65 10.57
C TYR A 85 8.02 -0.45 10.90
N ASP A 86 8.58 0.76 10.82
CA ASP A 86 7.84 2.00 11.05
C ASP A 86 6.88 2.30 9.88
N ARG A 87 5.57 2.37 10.17
CA ARG A 87 4.52 2.66 9.17
C ARG A 87 4.79 3.91 8.33
N SER A 88 5.48 4.92 8.88
CA SER A 88 5.81 6.16 8.15
C SER A 88 6.66 5.93 6.91
N LEU A 89 7.40 4.81 6.85
CA LEU A 89 8.16 4.41 5.67
C LEU A 89 7.26 3.93 4.52
N LYS A 90 5.99 3.59 4.81
CA LYS A 90 5.01 2.92 3.94
C LYS A 90 5.43 1.52 3.48
N TYR A 91 6.68 1.36 3.07
CA TYR A 91 7.29 0.12 2.59
C TYR A 91 8.52 -0.22 3.43
N GLY A 92 8.58 -1.47 3.91
CA GLY A 92 9.72 -2.00 4.67
C GLY A 92 10.82 -2.56 3.77
N ASP A 93 11.74 -3.32 4.37
CA ASP A 93 12.80 -4.01 3.61
C ASP A 93 12.17 -5.04 2.63
N PHE A 94 12.42 -4.85 1.34
CA PHE A 94 11.85 -5.67 0.28
C PHE A 94 12.49 -7.06 0.21
N TYR A 95 13.79 -7.17 0.53
CA TYR A 95 14.46 -8.47 0.57
C TYR A 95 13.93 -9.32 1.73
N ASP A 96 13.72 -8.71 2.90
CA ASP A 96 13.15 -9.39 4.07
C ASP A 96 11.73 -9.87 3.78
N LEU A 97 10.90 -9.07 3.10
CA LEU A 97 9.59 -9.52 2.62
C LEU A 97 9.69 -10.77 1.74
N ILE A 98 10.52 -10.72 0.70
CA ILE A 98 10.71 -11.85 -0.22
C ILE A 98 11.18 -13.07 0.57
N HIS A 99 12.14 -12.88 1.48
CA HIS A 99 12.69 -13.94 2.29
C HIS A 99 11.64 -14.59 3.20
N ARG A 100 10.86 -13.80 3.95
CA ARG A 100 9.80 -14.29 4.84
C ARG A 100 8.73 -15.04 4.05
N LEU A 101 8.19 -14.45 3.00
CA LEU A 101 7.13 -15.08 2.20
C LEU A 101 7.62 -16.30 1.41
N THR A 102 8.90 -16.34 1.02
CA THR A 102 9.50 -17.53 0.42
C THR A 102 9.66 -18.65 1.46
N THR A 103 10.12 -18.31 2.66
CA THR A 103 10.30 -19.27 3.76
C THR A 103 8.97 -19.89 4.20
N SER A 104 7.89 -19.11 4.17
CA SER A 104 6.53 -19.56 4.43
C SER A 104 5.86 -20.31 3.26
N GLY A 105 6.58 -20.51 2.14
CA GLY A 105 6.08 -21.23 0.97
C GLY A 105 5.06 -20.47 0.12
N ILE A 106 4.94 -19.15 0.30
CA ILE A 106 3.99 -18.29 -0.41
C ILE A 106 4.62 -17.78 -1.72
N TYR A 107 5.87 -17.31 -1.64
CA TYR A 107 6.65 -16.95 -2.81
C TYR A 107 7.48 -18.12 -3.32
N SER A 108 7.73 -18.12 -4.63
CA SER A 108 8.65 -19.07 -5.26
C SER A 108 10.09 -18.80 -4.81
N SER A 109 10.81 -19.87 -4.46
CA SER A 109 12.25 -19.82 -4.14
C SER A 109 13.11 -19.31 -5.29
N ASP A 110 12.60 -19.33 -6.52
CA ASP A 110 13.26 -18.74 -7.69
C ASP A 110 13.65 -17.29 -7.48
N LEU A 111 12.85 -16.50 -6.75
CA LEU A 111 13.15 -15.09 -6.49
C LEU A 111 14.50 -14.91 -5.78
N LEU A 112 14.77 -15.72 -4.75
CA LEU A 112 16.02 -15.68 -3.98
C LEU A 112 17.18 -16.42 -4.67
N ASN A 113 16.87 -17.41 -5.51
CA ASN A 113 17.88 -18.18 -6.25
C ASN A 113 18.42 -17.40 -7.46
N LEU A 114 17.55 -16.63 -8.12
CA LEU A 114 17.88 -15.95 -9.38
C LEU A 114 18.30 -14.50 -9.18
N TYR A 115 17.81 -13.81 -8.15
CA TYR A 115 18.18 -12.44 -7.83
C TYR A 115 18.98 -12.40 -6.53
N SER A 116 20.18 -11.84 -6.61
CA SER A 116 21.00 -11.58 -5.44
C SER A 116 20.38 -10.51 -4.54
N LYS A 117 20.75 -10.49 -3.26
CA LYS A 117 20.33 -9.44 -2.32
C LYS A 117 20.63 -8.03 -2.83
N ALA A 118 21.75 -7.83 -3.52
CA ALA A 118 22.12 -6.55 -4.11
C ALA A 118 21.21 -6.16 -5.28
N GLU A 119 20.86 -7.12 -6.15
CA GLU A 119 19.90 -6.91 -7.23
C GLU A 119 18.50 -6.57 -6.69
N ILE A 120 18.03 -7.27 -5.65
CA ILE A 120 16.74 -6.99 -5.00
C ILE A 120 16.74 -5.60 -4.36
N ALA A 121 17.82 -5.21 -3.68
CA ALA A 121 17.96 -3.88 -3.11
C ALA A 121 17.98 -2.78 -4.17
N GLU A 122 18.54 -3.06 -5.36
CA GLU A 122 18.52 -2.13 -6.49
C GLU A 122 17.10 -1.97 -7.08
N LEU A 123 16.33 -3.06 -7.18
CA LEU A 123 14.93 -3.02 -7.62
C LEU A 123 14.02 -2.33 -6.60
N ALA A 124 14.28 -2.53 -5.29
CA ALA A 124 13.52 -1.89 -4.23
C ALA A 124 13.56 -0.36 -4.30
N LYS A 125 14.60 0.24 -4.88
CA LYS A 125 14.70 1.70 -5.07
C LYS A 125 13.70 2.25 -6.09
N GLU A 126 13.17 1.40 -6.96
CA GLU A 126 12.16 1.80 -7.94
C GLU A 126 10.76 1.86 -7.32
N ILE A 127 10.54 1.18 -6.19
CA ILE A 127 9.24 1.18 -5.51
C ILE A 127 8.87 2.60 -5.08
N ASN A 128 7.77 3.11 -5.65
CA ASN A 128 7.28 4.45 -5.37
C ASN A 128 5.90 4.41 -4.67
N PRO A 129 5.83 4.67 -3.36
CA PRO A 129 4.57 4.63 -2.61
C PRO A 129 3.51 5.65 -3.08
N GLU A 130 3.90 6.71 -3.79
CA GLU A 130 2.95 7.69 -4.33
C GLU A 130 2.09 7.10 -5.45
N GLN A 131 2.54 6.03 -6.11
CA GLN A 131 1.77 5.34 -7.15
C GLN A 131 0.59 4.54 -6.59
N ASP A 132 0.64 4.14 -5.31
CA ASP A 132 -0.55 3.60 -4.64
C ASP A 132 -1.69 4.62 -4.62
N GLY A 133 -1.33 5.90 -4.72
CA GLY A 133 -2.27 6.99 -4.86
C GLY A 133 -3.13 6.94 -6.13
N LEU A 134 -2.79 6.14 -7.13
CA LEU A 134 -3.51 6.07 -8.40
C LEU A 134 -4.76 5.19 -8.31
N PHE A 135 -4.85 4.31 -7.31
CA PHE A 135 -6.00 3.44 -7.16
C PHE A 135 -7.27 4.20 -6.74
N ASN A 136 -8.39 3.78 -7.33
CA ASN A 136 -9.71 3.97 -6.75
C ASN A 136 -9.99 2.88 -5.70
N TYR A 137 -11.05 3.05 -4.90
CA TYR A 137 -11.32 2.17 -3.77
C TYR A 137 -11.56 0.71 -4.19
N ILE A 138 -12.41 0.49 -5.18
CA ILE A 138 -12.77 -0.88 -5.59
C ILE A 138 -11.58 -1.62 -6.22
N GLY A 139 -10.75 -0.93 -7.00
CA GLY A 139 -9.54 -1.49 -7.60
C GLY A 139 -8.53 -1.91 -6.54
N LEU A 140 -8.28 -1.05 -5.56
CA LEU A 140 -7.39 -1.37 -4.44
C LEU A 140 -7.96 -2.51 -3.57
N PHE A 141 -9.26 -2.47 -3.27
CA PHE A 141 -9.93 -3.51 -2.49
C PHE A 141 -9.79 -4.88 -3.17
N LEU A 142 -10.07 -4.96 -4.47
CA LEU A 142 -9.94 -6.21 -5.23
C LEU A 142 -8.49 -6.68 -5.29
N LEU A 143 -7.53 -5.76 -5.48
CA LEU A 143 -6.11 -6.08 -5.44
C LEU A 143 -5.71 -6.68 -4.08
N ALA A 144 -6.09 -6.02 -2.99
CA ALA A 144 -5.79 -6.44 -1.62
C ALA A 144 -6.47 -7.75 -1.22
N ASP A 145 -7.72 -7.97 -1.64
CA ASP A 145 -8.46 -9.17 -1.28
C ASP A 145 -7.94 -10.42 -2.02
N ARG A 146 -7.67 -10.29 -3.32
CA ARG A 146 -7.46 -11.46 -4.19
C ARG A 146 -6.03 -11.66 -4.68
N TYR A 147 -5.23 -10.59 -4.71
CA TYR A 147 -3.95 -10.63 -5.41
C TYR A 147 -2.76 -10.36 -4.51
N LEU A 148 -2.85 -9.53 -3.46
CA LEU A 148 -1.72 -9.35 -2.54
C LEU A 148 -1.38 -10.66 -1.82
N ALA A 149 -0.08 -10.92 -1.65
CA ALA A 149 0.40 -12.07 -0.91
C ALA A 149 0.18 -11.85 0.58
N LYS A 150 -0.49 -12.84 1.15
CA LYS A 150 -0.80 -12.95 2.57
C LYS A 150 -0.18 -14.21 3.10
N ASP A 151 0.02 -14.28 4.40
CA ASP A 151 0.35 -15.55 5.04
C ASP A 151 -0.85 -16.52 5.04
N HIS A 152 -0.65 -17.72 5.60
CA HIS A 152 -1.68 -18.75 5.65
C HIS A 152 -2.86 -18.34 6.54
N GLU A 153 -2.64 -17.41 7.45
CA GLU A 153 -3.61 -16.77 8.33
C GLU A 153 -4.31 -15.55 7.70
N ARG A 154 -3.97 -15.22 6.45
CA ARG A 154 -4.50 -14.09 5.67
C ARG A 154 -4.08 -12.70 6.18
N ASN A 155 -3.01 -12.60 6.97
CA ASN A 155 -2.40 -11.34 7.36
C ASN A 155 -1.69 -10.70 6.15
N VAL A 156 -1.82 -9.39 6.00
CA VAL A 156 -1.19 -8.64 4.91
C VAL A 156 0.30 -8.42 5.17
N PHE A 157 1.13 -8.86 4.23
CA PHE A 157 2.58 -8.63 4.25
C PHE A 157 3.04 -7.82 3.04
N GLU A 158 2.55 -8.20 1.85
CA GLU A 158 2.86 -7.53 0.60
C GLU A 158 1.91 -6.35 0.36
N LEU A 159 2.46 -5.27 -0.19
CA LEU A 159 1.75 -4.07 -0.60
C LEU A 159 1.68 -3.94 -2.14
N PRO A 160 0.83 -3.06 -2.70
CA PRO A 160 0.56 -3.01 -4.14
C PRO A 160 1.81 -2.84 -5.03
N GLN A 161 2.74 -1.94 -4.68
CA GLN A 161 3.95 -1.76 -5.48
C GLN A 161 4.89 -2.96 -5.42
N GLU A 162 4.96 -3.64 -4.27
CA GLU A 162 5.72 -4.87 -4.13
C GLU A 162 5.11 -5.97 -5.00
N ARG A 163 3.77 -6.05 -5.08
CA ARG A 163 3.09 -6.99 -5.99
C ARG A 163 3.47 -6.76 -7.44
N PHE A 164 3.48 -5.52 -7.91
CA PHE A 164 3.91 -5.22 -9.28
C PHE A 164 5.38 -5.57 -9.50
N MET A 165 6.27 -5.26 -8.54
CA MET A 165 7.68 -5.61 -8.63
C MET A 165 7.90 -7.13 -8.65
N ILE A 166 7.19 -7.89 -7.82
CA ILE A 166 7.26 -9.36 -7.78
C ILE A 166 6.78 -9.97 -9.10
N ILE A 167 5.71 -9.43 -9.69
CA ILE A 167 5.26 -9.84 -11.03
C ILE A 167 6.36 -9.58 -12.06
N ALA A 168 6.91 -8.36 -12.10
CA ALA A 168 7.97 -7.97 -13.02
C ALA A 168 9.23 -8.85 -12.90
N MET A 169 9.67 -9.12 -11.66
CA MET A 169 10.77 -10.05 -11.37
C MET A 169 10.45 -11.46 -11.87
N THR A 170 9.23 -11.93 -11.65
CA THR A 170 8.83 -13.30 -12.02
C THR A 170 8.81 -13.48 -13.54
N ILE A 171 8.24 -12.53 -14.29
CA ILE A 171 8.13 -12.64 -15.75
C ILE A 171 9.48 -12.50 -16.45
N MET A 172 10.41 -11.69 -15.90
CA MET A 172 11.73 -11.44 -16.50
C MET A 172 12.82 -12.39 -16.00
N LYS A 173 12.52 -13.36 -15.13
CA LYS A 173 13.53 -14.15 -14.40
C LYS A 173 14.50 -14.94 -15.29
N HIS A 174 14.09 -15.30 -16.50
CA HIS A 174 14.88 -16.06 -17.47
C HIS A 174 15.64 -15.18 -18.49
N GLU A 175 15.50 -13.86 -18.40
CA GLU A 175 16.27 -12.94 -19.22
C GLU A 175 17.77 -12.98 -18.88
N SER A 176 18.60 -12.65 -19.87
CA SER A 176 20.05 -12.57 -19.69
C SER A 176 20.42 -11.62 -18.56
N LYS A 177 21.36 -12.01 -17.67
CA LYS A 177 21.74 -11.21 -16.50
C LYS A 177 22.14 -9.77 -16.82
N SER A 178 22.74 -9.53 -18.00
CA SER A 178 23.16 -8.20 -18.44
C SER A 178 21.99 -7.24 -18.73
N LYS A 179 20.79 -7.76 -19.02
CA LYS A 179 19.60 -6.94 -19.34
C LYS A 179 18.45 -7.14 -18.36
N ARG A 180 18.44 -8.25 -17.61
CA ARG A 180 17.33 -8.68 -16.76
C ARG A 180 16.85 -7.58 -15.82
N LEU A 181 17.76 -6.94 -15.08
CA LEU A 181 17.36 -5.87 -14.16
C LEU A 181 16.67 -4.72 -14.88
N HIS A 182 17.22 -4.28 -16.01
CA HIS A 182 16.62 -3.19 -16.78
C HIS A 182 15.20 -3.56 -17.23
N LEU A 183 15.00 -4.77 -17.75
CA LEU A 183 13.69 -5.25 -18.18
C LEU A 183 12.70 -5.40 -17.00
N VAL A 184 13.17 -5.79 -15.80
CA VAL A 184 12.34 -5.80 -14.59
C VAL A 184 11.87 -4.38 -14.26
N LYS A 185 12.77 -3.39 -14.30
CA LYS A 185 12.43 -1.99 -14.02
C LYS A 185 11.43 -1.44 -15.04
N GLU A 186 11.62 -1.72 -16.33
CA GLU A 186 10.68 -1.32 -17.39
C GLU A 186 9.31 -1.99 -17.22
N ALA A 187 9.28 -3.28 -16.88
CA ALA A 187 8.03 -4.01 -16.64
C ALA A 187 7.30 -3.50 -15.40
N TYR A 188 8.02 -3.24 -14.30
CA TYR A 188 7.44 -2.63 -13.11
C TYR A 188 6.85 -1.26 -13.44
N TRP A 189 7.61 -0.39 -14.10
CA TRP A 189 7.15 0.93 -14.54
C TRP A 189 5.85 0.84 -15.35
N ALA A 190 5.76 -0.09 -16.32
CA ALA A 190 4.58 -0.27 -17.15
C ALA A 190 3.35 -0.80 -16.39
N LEU A 191 3.55 -1.55 -15.30
CA LEU A 191 2.48 -2.11 -14.48
C LEU A 191 1.96 -1.14 -13.42
N SER A 192 2.81 -0.23 -12.95
CA SER A 192 2.56 0.58 -11.76
C SER A 192 2.20 2.04 -12.03
N HIS A 193 2.18 2.46 -13.30
CA HIS A 193 1.81 3.81 -13.76
C HIS A 193 0.34 3.95 -14.16
#